data_AF-A0A3M0CHN2-F1
#
_entry.id   AF-A0A3M0CHN2-F1
#
_cell.length_a   1.000
_cell.length_b   1.000
_cell.length_c   1.000
_cell.angle_alpha   90.00
_cell.angle_beta   90.00
_cell.angle_gamma   90.00
#
_symmetry.space_group_name_H-M   'P 1'
#
loop_
_entity.id
_entity.type
_entity.pdbx_description
1 polymer ?
#
loop_
_entity_poly.entity_id
_entity_poly.type
_entity_poly.pdbx_seq_one_letter_code
_entity_poly.pdbx_strand_id
1 'polypeptide(L)'
;MPSPATLLTPREGRTQTDILGELARAQFDEGEQLRQRELVDRLPHSKGAVSNNVGKLADTGLVVQEDHRYRIDEVALLDLYREHVDMYLARERADGPFDDELDAVNDQRTETKRQLPDLFAENELLVSVLATAFIDSTGASHLRTVPDVCHHADELVQHAAARIVTSETFSEDAIHNADVRTLLRLAVVLDRTRNGLARLAAREDVLAEYMPGNPPAQIMLTALNEDSTQ
;
A
#
# COMPACT_ATOMS: atom_id res chain seq x y z
N MET A 1 23.59 -3.33 -8.06
CA MET A 1 23.09 -3.46 -6.67
C MET A 1 21.76 -4.21 -6.73
N PRO A 2 21.41 -5.05 -5.75
CA PRO A 2 20.09 -5.69 -5.70
C PRO A 2 18.97 -4.63 -5.66
N SER A 3 17.84 -4.89 -6.33
CA SER A 3 16.67 -4.00 -6.33
C SER A 3 15.94 -4.05 -4.97
N PRO A 4 15.29 -2.96 -4.52
CA PRO A 4 14.36 -2.98 -3.37
C PRO A 4 13.33 -4.11 -3.47
N ALA A 5 12.90 -4.44 -4.70
CA ALA A 5 12.06 -5.59 -5.06
C ALA A 5 12.37 -6.90 -4.34
N THR A 6 13.66 -7.15 -4.07
CA THR A 6 14.13 -8.38 -3.41
C THR A 6 13.56 -8.54 -2.00
N LEU A 7 13.13 -7.43 -1.37
CA LEU A 7 12.46 -7.42 -0.07
C LEU A 7 11.02 -7.96 -0.15
N LEU A 8 10.42 -8.07 -1.34
CA LEU A 8 9.08 -8.61 -1.54
C LEU A 8 9.01 -10.15 -1.47
N THR A 9 10.16 -10.85 -1.44
CA THR A 9 10.22 -12.31 -1.35
C THR A 9 10.75 -12.77 0.03
N PRO A 10 9.93 -13.38 0.91
CA PRO A 10 10.35 -13.57 2.31
C PRO A 10 11.10 -14.88 2.60
N ARG A 11 12.06 -14.81 3.53
CA ARG A 11 12.50 -15.93 4.39
C ARG A 11 12.53 -15.56 5.88
N GLU A 12 13.01 -14.35 6.24
CA GLU A 12 12.94 -13.71 7.58
C GLU A 12 13.05 -12.18 7.39
N GLY A 13 12.37 -11.35 8.18
CA GLY A 13 12.35 -9.88 7.94
C GLY A 13 12.16 -8.96 9.14
N ARG A 14 11.90 -9.46 10.36
CA ARG A 14 11.45 -8.60 11.48
C ARG A 14 12.38 -7.45 11.80
N THR A 15 13.69 -7.72 11.90
CA THR A 15 14.68 -6.68 12.19
C THR A 15 14.76 -5.64 11.08
N GLN A 16 14.63 -6.03 9.81
CA GLN A 16 14.62 -5.07 8.69
C GLN A 16 13.37 -4.18 8.75
N THR A 17 12.21 -4.79 8.98
CA THR A 17 10.93 -4.09 9.12
C THR A 17 10.95 -3.11 10.29
N ASP A 18 11.46 -3.53 11.46
CA ASP A 18 11.59 -2.64 12.63
C ASP A 18 12.55 -1.47 12.35
N ILE A 19 13.66 -1.70 11.64
CA ILE A 19 14.58 -0.63 11.24
C ILE A 19 13.90 0.34 10.27
N LEU A 20 13.19 -0.15 9.25
CA LEU A 20 12.45 0.69 8.31
C LEU A 20 11.35 1.48 9.01
N GLY A 21 10.61 0.87 9.94
CA GLY A 21 9.61 1.56 10.74
C GLY A 21 10.17 2.68 11.60
N GLU A 22 11.32 2.45 12.26
CA GLU A 22 11.97 3.48 13.07
C GLU A 22 12.59 4.59 12.21
N LEU A 23 13.15 4.26 11.05
CA LEU A 23 13.63 5.26 10.09
C LEU A 23 12.46 6.09 9.52
N ALA A 24 11.32 5.45 9.22
CA ALA A 24 10.13 6.13 8.76
C ALA A 24 9.60 7.10 9.82
N ARG A 25 9.50 6.66 11.09
CA ARG A 25 9.10 7.55 12.20
C ARG A 25 10.03 8.75 12.31
N ALA A 26 11.35 8.52 12.37
CA ALA A 26 12.30 9.61 12.50
C ALA A 26 12.21 10.60 11.33
N GLN A 27 12.13 10.10 10.09
CA GLN A 27 12.12 10.94 8.89
C GLN A 27 10.80 11.72 8.73
N PHE A 28 9.66 11.06 8.87
CA PHE A 28 8.35 11.62 8.47
C PHE A 28 7.58 12.24 9.64
N ASP A 29 7.72 11.74 10.88
CA ASP A 29 7.06 12.32 12.06
C ASP A 29 7.96 13.29 12.82
N GLU A 30 9.26 12.98 12.95
CA GLU A 30 10.20 13.73 13.80
C GLU A 30 11.05 14.74 13.00
N GLY A 31 11.14 14.59 11.67
CA GLY A 31 12.01 15.41 10.81
C GLY A 31 13.50 15.18 11.06
N GLU A 32 13.87 14.01 11.57
CA GLU A 32 15.23 13.62 11.93
C GLU A 32 15.80 12.54 11.00
N GLN A 33 17.13 12.42 10.98
CA GLN A 33 17.82 11.29 10.37
C GLN A 33 18.69 10.60 11.41
N LEU A 34 18.61 9.27 11.49
CA LEU A 34 19.21 8.51 12.58
C LEU A 34 20.60 7.99 12.23
N ARG A 35 21.51 8.05 13.18
CA ARG A 35 22.77 7.29 13.18
C ARG A 35 22.51 5.86 13.62
N GLN A 36 23.41 4.96 13.27
CA GLN A 36 23.32 3.55 13.70
C GLN A 36 23.22 3.39 15.22
N ARG A 37 23.93 4.23 15.99
CA ARG A 37 23.86 4.19 17.45
C ARG A 37 22.45 4.52 17.95
N GLU A 38 21.80 5.51 17.36
CA GLU A 38 20.44 5.92 17.72
C GLU A 38 19.44 4.79 17.39
N LEU A 39 19.58 4.14 16.24
CA LEU A 39 18.79 2.93 15.92
C LEU A 39 18.97 1.81 16.96
N VAL A 40 20.20 1.58 17.44
CA VAL A 40 20.47 0.57 18.49
C VAL A 40 19.84 0.96 19.83
N ASP A 41 19.80 2.25 20.14
CA ASP A 41 19.22 2.75 21.39
C ASP A 41 17.68 2.70 21.36
N ARG A 42 17.05 2.80 20.18
CA ARG A 42 15.59 2.81 19.99
C ARG A 42 14.98 1.42 19.74
N LEU A 43 15.74 0.48 19.18
CA LEU A 43 15.23 -0.83 18.79
C LEU A 43 15.60 -1.95 19.77
N PRO A 44 14.75 -2.98 19.93
CA PRO A 44 15.02 -4.12 20.82
C PRO A 44 16.06 -5.11 20.25
N HIS A 45 16.85 -4.70 19.26
CA HIS A 45 17.77 -5.54 18.51
C HIS A 45 19.22 -5.34 18.94
N SER A 46 20.04 -6.38 18.86
CA SER A 46 21.47 -6.24 19.18
C SER A 46 22.18 -5.30 18.19
N LYS A 47 23.25 -4.64 18.65
CA LYS A 47 24.12 -3.80 17.79
C LYS A 47 24.56 -4.52 16.51
N GLY A 48 24.91 -5.80 16.61
CA GLY A 48 25.31 -6.61 15.46
C GLY A 48 24.18 -6.85 14.47
N ALA A 49 22.96 -7.11 14.97
CA ALA A 49 21.77 -7.28 14.14
C ALA A 49 21.38 -5.99 13.42
N VAL A 50 21.39 -4.84 14.12
CA VAL A 50 21.12 -3.53 13.51
C VAL A 50 22.17 -3.22 12.44
N SER A 51 23.46 -3.39 12.76
CA SER A 51 24.55 -3.12 11.81
C SER A 51 24.44 -3.94 10.53
N ASN A 52 24.14 -5.23 10.66
CA ASN A 52 24.05 -6.12 9.51
C ASN A 52 22.83 -5.79 8.64
N ASN A 53 21.68 -5.52 9.25
CA ASN A 53 20.44 -5.28 8.51
C ASN A 53 20.37 -3.89 7.90
N VAL A 54 20.88 -2.84 8.56
CA VAL A 54 20.95 -1.50 7.95
C VAL A 54 21.88 -1.49 6.74
N GLY A 55 23.00 -2.21 6.79
CA GLY A 55 23.89 -2.39 5.64
C GLY A 55 23.19 -3.10 4.47
N LYS A 56 22.47 -4.18 4.74
CA LYS A 56 21.66 -4.87 3.70
C LYS A 56 20.59 -3.98 3.08
N LEU A 57 19.91 -3.16 3.88
CA LEU A 57 18.91 -2.23 3.39
C LEU A 57 19.54 -1.09 2.57
N ALA A 58 20.76 -0.69 2.91
CA ALA A 58 21.52 0.24 2.09
C ALA A 58 21.96 -0.39 0.76
N ASP A 59 22.34 -1.66 0.76
CA ASP A 59 22.70 -2.39 -0.46
C ASP A 59 21.53 -2.52 -1.45
N THR A 60 20.27 -2.51 -0.97
CA THR A 60 19.09 -2.49 -1.84
C THR A 60 18.76 -1.12 -2.40
N GLY A 61 19.40 -0.05 -1.91
CA GLY A 61 19.09 1.33 -2.27
C GLY A 61 17.82 1.89 -1.62
N LEU A 62 17.14 1.13 -0.75
CA LEU A 62 15.95 1.60 -0.03
C LEU A 62 16.33 2.54 1.12
N VAL A 63 17.50 2.32 1.72
CA VAL A 63 18.06 3.18 2.76
C VAL A 63 19.29 3.86 2.22
N VAL A 64 19.38 5.18 2.37
CA VAL A 64 20.55 5.97 1.96
C VAL A 64 21.31 6.40 3.20
N GLN A 65 22.64 6.34 3.12
CA GLN A 65 23.53 6.82 4.17
C GLN A 65 24.29 8.07 3.73
N GLU A 66 24.09 9.17 4.47
CA GLU A 66 24.76 10.45 4.28
C GLU A 66 25.29 10.94 5.64
N ASP A 67 26.56 11.32 5.74
CA ASP A 67 27.17 11.81 6.99
C ASP A 67 26.92 10.91 8.24
N HIS A 68 26.99 9.59 8.02
CA HIS A 68 26.71 8.55 9.02
C HIS A 68 25.27 8.51 9.55
N ARG A 69 24.35 9.20 8.89
CA ARG A 69 22.91 9.16 9.15
C ARG A 69 22.21 8.39 8.04
N TYR A 70 21.13 7.72 8.41
CA TYR A 70 20.32 6.90 7.53
C TYR A 70 18.96 7.56 7.33
N ARG A 71 18.46 7.49 6.09
CA ARG A 71 17.10 7.88 5.70
C ARG A 71 16.54 6.87 4.70
N ILE A 72 15.22 6.83 4.56
CA ILE A 72 14.56 6.09 3.50
C ILE A 72 14.64 6.91 2.22
N ASP A 73 14.95 6.24 1.11
CA ASP A 73 14.84 6.81 -0.22
C ASP A 73 13.39 6.68 -0.71
N GLU A 74 12.73 7.82 -0.88
CA GLU A 74 11.30 7.87 -1.23
C GLU A 74 11.02 7.33 -2.64
N VAL A 75 11.96 7.50 -3.57
CA VAL A 75 11.82 6.97 -4.94
C VAL A 75 11.91 5.45 -4.90
N ALA A 76 12.91 4.90 -4.20
CA ALA A 76 13.04 3.46 -4.01
C ALA A 76 11.86 2.84 -3.23
N LEU A 77 11.29 3.60 -2.29
CA LEU A 77 10.10 3.20 -1.53
C LEU A 77 8.86 3.11 -2.43
N LEU A 78 8.63 4.11 -3.28
CA LEU A 78 7.54 4.11 -4.26
C LEU A 78 7.73 2.99 -5.29
N ASP A 79 8.95 2.77 -5.78
CA ASP A 79 9.25 1.68 -6.70
C ASP A 79 9.00 0.30 -6.08
N LEU A 80 9.38 0.10 -4.82
CA LEU A 80 9.07 -1.12 -4.07
C LEU A 80 7.56 -1.38 -4.02
N TYR A 81 6.76 -0.35 -3.69
CA TYR A 81 5.31 -0.51 -3.62
C TYR A 81 4.67 -0.67 -4.99
N ARG A 82 5.19 0.02 -6.01
CA ARG A 82 4.78 -0.16 -7.42
C ARG A 82 4.93 -1.60 -7.87
N GLU A 83 6.06 -2.22 -7.57
CA GLU A 83 6.30 -3.64 -7.88
C GLU A 83 5.35 -4.57 -7.12
N HIS A 84 5.08 -4.27 -5.83
CA HIS A 84 4.06 -4.99 -5.07
C HIS A 84 2.69 -4.89 -5.74
N VAL A 85 2.24 -3.69 -6.12
CA VAL A 85 0.94 -3.49 -6.78
C VAL A 85 0.88 -4.22 -8.13
N ASP A 86 1.94 -4.16 -8.95
CA ASP A 86 1.96 -4.83 -10.27
C ASP A 86 1.73 -6.35 -10.18
N MET A 87 2.16 -6.99 -9.08
CA MET A 87 1.89 -8.41 -8.82
C MET A 87 0.38 -8.73 -8.73
N TYR A 88 -0.46 -7.74 -8.42
CA TYR A 88 -1.90 -7.91 -8.19
C TYR A 88 -2.79 -7.31 -9.28
N LEU A 89 -2.20 -6.71 -10.32
CA LEU A 89 -2.95 -6.15 -11.46
C LEU A 89 -3.35 -7.19 -12.52
N ALA A 90 -3.08 -8.47 -12.26
CA ALA A 90 -3.58 -9.54 -13.11
C ALA A 90 -5.12 -9.56 -13.11
N ARG A 91 -5.71 -9.74 -14.29
CA ARG A 91 -7.16 -9.86 -14.44
C ARG A 91 -7.67 -11.08 -13.65
N GLU A 92 -8.77 -10.90 -12.94
CA GLU A 92 -9.47 -11.98 -12.25
C GLU A 92 -10.50 -12.63 -13.19
N ARG A 93 -10.83 -13.90 -12.91
CA ARG A 93 -11.85 -14.66 -13.63
C ARG A 93 -13.15 -14.63 -12.83
N ALA A 94 -14.28 -14.49 -13.55
CA ALA A 94 -15.63 -14.47 -13.02
C ALA A 94 -15.98 -15.76 -12.28
N ASP A 95 -16.57 -15.60 -11.09
CA ASP A 95 -17.20 -16.68 -10.33
C ASP A 95 -18.10 -16.10 -9.22
N GLY A 96 -19.33 -15.69 -9.57
CA GLY A 96 -20.39 -15.48 -8.57
C GLY A 96 -21.26 -14.23 -8.78
N PRO A 97 -21.88 -13.69 -7.71
CA PRO A 97 -22.89 -12.63 -7.81
C PRO A 97 -22.34 -11.24 -8.18
N PHE A 98 -21.02 -11.10 -8.40
CA PHE A 98 -20.33 -9.84 -8.66
C PHE A 98 -19.75 -9.76 -10.08
N ASP A 99 -20.25 -10.57 -11.02
CA ASP A 99 -19.67 -10.67 -12.37
C ASP A 99 -19.67 -9.31 -13.12
N ASP A 100 -20.74 -8.52 -13.02
CA ASP A 100 -20.82 -7.19 -13.65
C ASP A 100 -19.83 -6.18 -13.04
N GLU A 101 -19.62 -6.23 -11.71
CA GLU A 101 -18.62 -5.41 -11.02
C GLU A 101 -17.19 -5.84 -11.43
N LEU A 102 -16.99 -7.13 -11.68
CA LEU A 102 -15.68 -7.68 -12.02
C LEU A 102 -15.16 -7.18 -13.37
N ASP A 103 -16.05 -7.03 -14.36
CA ASP A 103 -15.67 -6.47 -15.66
C ASP A 103 -15.20 -5.02 -15.52
N ALA A 104 -15.97 -4.18 -14.81
CA ALA A 104 -15.61 -2.80 -14.52
C ALA A 104 -14.27 -2.69 -13.77
N VAL A 105 -14.03 -3.57 -12.78
CA VAL A 105 -12.75 -3.62 -12.07
C VAL A 105 -11.62 -4.06 -12.98
N ASN A 106 -11.83 -5.08 -13.81
CA ASN A 106 -10.80 -5.58 -14.72
C ASN A 106 -10.40 -4.52 -15.76
N ASP A 107 -11.32 -3.64 -16.14
CA ASP A 107 -11.03 -2.47 -16.96
C ASP A 107 -10.17 -1.46 -16.19
N GLN A 108 -10.53 -1.15 -14.94
CA GLN A 108 -9.71 -0.30 -14.07
C GLN A 108 -8.30 -0.89 -13.80
N ARG A 109 -8.17 -2.22 -13.64
CA ARG A 109 -6.86 -2.90 -13.53
C ARG A 109 -6.01 -2.72 -14.79
N THR A 110 -6.64 -2.86 -15.95
CA THR A 110 -5.97 -2.69 -17.24
C THR A 110 -5.47 -1.25 -17.39
N GLU A 111 -6.29 -0.27 -17.04
CA GLU A 111 -5.92 1.14 -17.12
C GLU A 111 -4.86 1.52 -16.08
N THR A 112 -5.02 1.07 -14.83
CA THR A 112 -4.02 1.26 -13.78
C THR A 112 -2.67 0.67 -14.17
N LYS A 113 -2.64 -0.51 -14.80
CA LYS A 113 -1.39 -1.12 -15.27
C LYS A 113 -0.69 -0.28 -16.35
N ARG A 114 -1.45 0.41 -17.22
CA ARG A 114 -0.88 1.32 -18.23
C ARG A 114 -0.27 2.57 -17.61
N GLN A 115 -0.93 3.11 -16.58
CA GLN A 115 -0.55 4.35 -15.91
C GLN A 115 0.34 4.15 -14.69
N LEU A 116 0.74 2.91 -14.39
CA LEU A 116 1.46 2.55 -13.17
C LEU A 116 2.75 3.37 -12.95
N PRO A 117 3.59 3.64 -13.97
CA PRO A 117 4.76 4.49 -13.78
C PRO A 117 4.40 5.91 -13.35
N ASP A 118 3.38 6.50 -13.97
CA ASP A 118 2.97 7.89 -13.72
C ASP A 118 2.26 8.02 -12.36
N LEU A 119 1.45 7.03 -11.97
CA LEU A 119 0.74 7.01 -10.69
C LEU A 119 1.68 7.06 -9.48
N PHE A 120 2.86 6.45 -9.62
CA PHE A 120 3.87 6.35 -8.58
C PHE A 120 5.02 7.36 -8.73
N ALA A 121 5.03 8.19 -9.77
CA ALA A 121 6.07 9.20 -9.96
C ALA A 121 5.90 10.35 -8.96
N GLU A 122 6.86 10.52 -8.05
CA GLU A 122 6.90 11.64 -7.09
C GLU A 122 5.61 11.81 -6.26
N ASN A 123 4.94 10.69 -5.95
CA ASN A 123 3.63 10.72 -5.30
C ASN A 123 3.75 10.81 -3.76
N GLU A 124 3.72 12.04 -3.24
CA GLU A 124 3.85 12.33 -1.79
C GLU A 124 2.77 11.65 -0.93
N LEU A 125 1.55 11.49 -1.46
CA LEU A 125 0.47 10.79 -0.76
C LEU A 125 0.83 9.31 -0.56
N LEU A 126 1.32 8.63 -1.60
CA LEU A 126 1.71 7.22 -1.49
C LEU A 126 2.95 7.04 -0.62
N VAL A 127 3.89 7.99 -0.63
CA VAL A 127 4.99 8.02 0.37
C VAL A 127 4.41 8.09 1.78
N SER A 128 3.44 8.97 2.01
CA SER A 128 2.81 9.13 3.33
C SER A 128 2.07 7.86 3.79
N VAL A 129 1.36 7.19 2.87
CA VAL A 129 0.70 5.90 3.14
C VAL A 129 1.73 4.84 3.55
N LEU A 130 2.83 4.72 2.80
CA LEU A 130 3.87 3.73 3.06
C LEU A 130 4.63 4.03 4.36
N ALA A 131 4.97 5.30 4.60
CA ALA A 131 5.58 5.75 5.84
C ALA A 131 4.68 5.38 7.03
N THR A 132 3.38 5.68 6.95
CA THR A 132 2.39 5.31 7.98
C THR A 132 2.39 3.80 8.21
N ALA A 133 2.31 3.00 7.15
CA ALA A 133 2.32 1.54 7.28
C ALA A 133 3.61 1.00 7.93
N PHE A 134 4.77 1.57 7.59
CA PHE A 134 6.04 1.21 8.23
C PHE A 134 6.09 1.64 9.70
N ILE A 135 5.59 2.82 10.04
CA ILE A 135 5.50 3.28 11.43
C ILE A 135 4.61 2.34 12.25
N ASP A 136 3.44 1.97 11.72
CA ASP A 136 2.51 1.04 12.39
C ASP A 136 3.11 -0.37 12.57
N SER A 137 4.05 -0.76 11.72
CA SER A 137 4.77 -2.04 11.87
C SER A 137 5.63 -2.11 13.15
N THR A 138 6.02 -0.94 13.70
CA THR A 138 6.78 -0.87 14.96
C THR A 138 5.89 -1.33 16.11
N GLY A 139 6.23 -2.46 16.72
CA GLY A 139 5.44 -3.07 17.80
C GLY A 139 4.25 -3.95 17.35
N ALA A 140 3.83 -3.89 16.08
CA ALA A 140 2.80 -4.78 15.56
C ALA A 140 3.34 -6.19 15.28
N SER A 141 2.96 -7.18 16.09
CA SER A 141 3.52 -8.54 16.01
C SER A 141 3.16 -9.31 14.72
N HIS A 142 2.17 -8.84 13.96
CA HIS A 142 1.71 -9.43 12.70
C HIS A 142 2.39 -8.81 11.47
N LEU A 143 2.97 -7.61 11.58
CA LEU A 143 3.69 -6.93 10.50
C LEU A 143 5.19 -7.23 10.62
N ARG A 144 5.62 -8.40 10.13
CA ARG A 144 7.00 -8.89 10.35
C ARG A 144 7.90 -8.68 9.15
N THR A 145 7.33 -8.58 7.95
CA THR A 145 8.07 -8.50 6.70
C THR A 145 7.58 -7.32 5.88
N VAL A 146 8.40 -6.89 4.91
CA VAL A 146 8.02 -5.82 3.97
C VAL A 146 6.71 -6.15 3.22
N PRO A 147 6.47 -7.39 2.74
CA PRO A 147 5.15 -7.77 2.21
C PRO A 147 3.98 -7.56 3.17
N ASP A 148 4.16 -7.87 4.47
CA ASP A 148 3.11 -7.63 5.47
C ASP A 148 2.79 -6.13 5.57
N VAL A 149 3.83 -5.29 5.54
CA VAL A 149 3.69 -3.83 5.57
C VAL A 149 3.03 -3.31 4.28
N CYS A 150 3.41 -3.81 3.11
CA CYS A 150 2.75 -3.45 1.85
C CYS A 150 1.27 -3.85 1.85
N HIS A 151 0.92 -5.02 2.42
CA HIS A 151 -0.47 -5.39 2.62
C HIS A 151 -1.21 -4.47 3.58
N HIS A 152 -0.54 -4.04 4.64
CA HIS A 152 -1.12 -3.06 5.55
C HIS A 152 -1.30 -1.68 4.86
N ALA A 153 -0.39 -1.28 3.98
CA ALA A 153 -0.57 -0.11 3.13
C ALA A 153 -1.79 -0.25 2.20
N ASP A 154 -2.01 -1.44 1.62
CA ASP A 154 -3.20 -1.73 0.82
C ASP A 154 -4.49 -1.51 1.65
N GLU A 155 -4.51 -1.98 2.90
CA GLU A 155 -5.62 -1.78 3.84
C GLU A 155 -5.85 -0.30 4.15
N LEU A 156 -4.78 0.47 4.40
CA LEU A 156 -4.87 1.92 4.63
C LEU A 156 -5.48 2.64 3.42
N VAL A 157 -5.04 2.29 2.19
CA VAL A 157 -5.60 2.84 0.95
C VAL A 157 -7.09 2.53 0.83
N GLN A 158 -7.48 1.26 1.03
CA GLN A 158 -8.87 0.84 0.96
C GLN A 158 -9.76 1.55 1.98
N HIS A 159 -9.30 1.63 3.23
CA HIS A 159 -10.03 2.32 4.29
C HIS A 159 -10.12 3.82 4.07
N ALA A 160 -9.03 4.47 3.63
CA ALA A 160 -9.03 5.89 3.31
C ALA A 160 -10.00 6.19 2.16
N ALA A 161 -9.93 5.44 1.05
CA ALA A 161 -10.83 5.59 -0.08
C ALA A 161 -12.29 5.39 0.34
N ALA A 162 -12.59 4.35 1.13
CA ALA A 162 -13.95 4.08 1.62
C ALA A 162 -14.48 5.24 2.47
N ARG A 163 -13.65 5.83 3.34
CA ARG A 163 -14.04 7.00 4.14
C ARG A 163 -14.22 8.25 3.31
N ILE A 164 -13.43 8.44 2.26
CA ILE A 164 -13.58 9.57 1.33
C ILE A 164 -14.94 9.49 0.65
N VAL A 165 -15.27 8.38 -0.02
CA VAL A 165 -16.50 8.28 -0.82
C VAL A 165 -17.78 8.17 0.01
N THR A 166 -17.67 7.87 1.30
CA THR A 166 -18.80 7.85 2.24
C THR A 166 -18.90 9.13 3.09
N SER A 167 -17.97 10.08 2.92
CA SER A 167 -18.04 11.37 3.58
C SER A 167 -19.22 12.18 3.05
N GLU A 168 -19.93 12.89 3.94
CA GLU A 168 -20.99 13.84 3.56
C GLU A 168 -20.48 14.97 2.66
N THR A 169 -19.16 15.22 2.68
CA THR A 169 -18.49 16.26 1.89
C THR A 169 -17.93 15.74 0.57
N PHE A 170 -18.13 14.47 0.23
CA PHE A 170 -17.68 13.93 -1.05
C PHE A 170 -18.51 14.53 -2.19
N SER A 171 -17.83 15.14 -3.16
CA SER A 171 -18.44 15.76 -4.33
C SER A 171 -17.72 15.32 -5.59
N GLU A 172 -18.33 15.58 -6.75
CA GLU A 172 -17.72 15.33 -8.07
C GLU A 172 -16.35 16.03 -8.20
N ASP A 173 -16.23 17.26 -7.69
CA ASP A 173 -14.96 18.02 -7.67
C ASP A 173 -13.83 17.28 -6.94
N ALA A 174 -14.15 16.46 -5.94
CA ALA A 174 -13.15 15.68 -5.22
C ALA A 174 -12.47 14.63 -6.11
N ILE A 175 -13.18 14.11 -7.13
CA ILE A 175 -12.64 13.10 -8.07
C ILE A 175 -11.58 13.72 -8.99
N HIS A 176 -11.73 15.01 -9.30
CA HIS A 176 -10.75 15.72 -10.13
C HIS A 176 -9.43 15.98 -9.39
N ASN A 177 -9.39 15.87 -8.06
CA ASN A 177 -8.14 15.88 -7.30
C ASN A 177 -7.33 14.60 -7.57
N ALA A 178 -6.07 14.76 -7.97
CA ALA A 178 -5.20 13.64 -8.36
C ALA A 178 -4.93 12.64 -7.23
N ASP A 179 -4.80 13.11 -5.99
CA ASP A 179 -4.53 12.29 -4.81
C ASP A 179 -5.75 11.42 -4.46
N VAL A 180 -6.93 12.05 -4.46
CA VAL A 180 -8.20 11.33 -4.25
C VAL A 180 -8.37 10.27 -5.32
N ARG A 181 -8.22 10.64 -6.60
CA ARG A 181 -8.35 9.70 -7.73
C ARG A 181 -7.38 8.53 -7.63
N THR A 182 -6.14 8.80 -7.22
CA THR A 182 -5.11 7.78 -6.99
C THR A 182 -5.55 6.78 -5.93
N LEU A 183 -6.02 7.26 -4.77
CA LEU A 183 -6.53 6.38 -3.71
C LEU A 183 -7.73 5.56 -4.15
N LEU A 184 -8.71 6.17 -4.83
CA LEU A 184 -9.91 5.46 -5.29
C LEU A 184 -9.53 4.35 -6.28
N ARG A 185 -8.66 4.66 -7.25
CA ARG A 185 -8.20 3.70 -8.24
C ARG A 185 -7.44 2.55 -7.60
N LEU A 186 -6.47 2.84 -6.72
CA LEU A 186 -5.72 1.81 -6.01
C LEU A 186 -6.63 0.94 -5.12
N ALA A 187 -7.56 1.54 -4.38
CA ALA A 187 -8.50 0.81 -3.53
C ALA A 187 -9.32 -0.21 -4.33
N VAL A 188 -9.79 0.17 -5.52
CA VAL A 188 -10.56 -0.71 -6.42
C VAL A 188 -9.72 -1.89 -6.91
N VAL A 189 -8.49 -1.64 -7.39
CA VAL A 189 -7.66 -2.69 -8.00
C VAL A 189 -7.01 -3.62 -6.97
N LEU A 190 -6.76 -3.12 -5.76
CA LEU A 190 -6.20 -3.86 -4.63
C LEU A 190 -7.25 -4.64 -3.84
N ASP A 191 -8.55 -4.45 -4.10
CA ASP A 191 -9.59 -5.27 -3.48
C ASP A 191 -9.49 -6.73 -3.96
N ARG A 192 -9.07 -7.58 -3.01
CA ARG A 192 -8.89 -9.03 -3.15
C ARG A 192 -10.02 -9.82 -2.50
N THR A 193 -11.01 -9.14 -1.93
CA THR A 193 -12.02 -9.78 -1.08
C THR A 193 -13.19 -10.32 -1.87
N ARG A 194 -13.43 -9.87 -3.11
CA ARG A 194 -14.59 -10.27 -3.95
C ARG A 194 -14.84 -11.77 -4.00
N ASN A 195 -13.83 -12.57 -4.31
CA ASN A 195 -13.99 -14.03 -4.35
C ASN A 195 -14.28 -14.62 -2.96
N GLY A 196 -13.77 -14.02 -1.89
CA GLY A 196 -14.10 -14.37 -0.52
C GLY A 196 -15.55 -14.00 -0.18
N LEU A 197 -15.99 -12.81 -0.56
CA LEU A 197 -17.35 -12.31 -0.38
C LEU A 197 -18.36 -13.15 -1.17
N ALA A 198 -18.06 -13.51 -2.42
CA ALA A 198 -18.89 -14.41 -3.24
C ALA A 198 -19.10 -15.76 -2.55
N ARG A 199 -18.02 -16.33 -1.99
CA ARG A 199 -18.09 -17.57 -1.21
C ARG A 199 -18.86 -17.43 0.10
N LEU A 200 -18.81 -16.27 0.75
CA LEU A 200 -19.59 -16.00 1.96
C LEU A 200 -21.07 -15.84 1.64
N ALA A 201 -21.42 -15.05 0.61
CA ALA A 201 -22.78 -14.89 0.12
C ALA A 201 -23.40 -16.24 -0.28
N ALA A 202 -22.64 -17.11 -0.94
CA ALA A 202 -23.10 -18.44 -1.30
C ALA A 202 -23.29 -19.41 -0.11
N ARG A 203 -22.74 -19.08 1.06
CA ARG A 203 -22.87 -19.91 2.29
C ARG A 203 -23.92 -19.37 3.25
N GLU A 204 -24.14 -18.06 3.25
CA GLU A 204 -24.97 -17.35 4.21
C GLU A 204 -26.01 -16.49 3.47
N ASP A 205 -27.18 -17.06 3.22
CA ASP A 205 -28.27 -16.41 2.46
C ASP A 205 -28.65 -15.03 3.04
N VAL A 206 -28.57 -14.87 4.36
CA VAL A 206 -28.83 -13.59 5.03
C VAL A 206 -27.82 -12.53 4.60
N LEU A 207 -26.55 -12.88 4.39
CA LEU A 207 -25.54 -11.93 3.94
C LEU A 207 -25.69 -11.59 2.46
N ALA A 208 -26.15 -12.55 1.65
CA ALA A 208 -26.37 -12.35 0.21
C ALA A 208 -27.37 -11.20 -0.08
N GLU A 209 -28.34 -10.96 0.80
CA GLU A 209 -29.31 -9.86 0.69
C GLU A 209 -28.65 -8.48 0.79
N TYR A 210 -27.56 -8.33 1.55
CA TYR A 210 -26.93 -7.04 1.85
C TYR A 210 -25.63 -6.78 1.08
N MET A 211 -25.00 -7.80 0.50
CA MET A 211 -23.71 -7.69 -0.17
C MET A 211 -23.69 -6.94 -1.52
N PRO A 212 -24.75 -6.91 -2.35
CA PRO A 212 -24.75 -6.16 -3.61
C PRO A 212 -25.26 -4.70 -3.49
N GLY A 213 -25.53 -4.18 -2.29
CA GLY A 213 -26.03 -2.80 -2.13
C GLY A 213 -24.89 -1.78 -2.13
N ASN A 214 -24.98 -0.73 -2.95
CA ASN A 214 -24.02 0.40 -3.12
C ASN A 214 -22.79 0.38 -2.19
N PRO A 215 -21.86 -0.58 -2.35
CA PRO A 215 -20.69 -0.64 -1.51
C PRO A 215 -19.79 0.55 -1.88
N PRO A 216 -18.89 0.97 -0.98
CA PRO A 216 -17.89 1.99 -1.32
C PRO A 216 -17.17 1.70 -2.65
N ALA A 217 -16.89 0.42 -2.96
CA ALA A 217 -16.30 0.01 -4.23
C ALA A 217 -17.15 0.38 -5.46
N GLN A 218 -18.48 0.24 -5.41
CA GLN A 218 -19.36 0.62 -6.51
C GLN A 218 -19.44 2.15 -6.65
N ILE A 219 -19.45 2.88 -5.53
CA ILE A 219 -19.38 4.36 -5.55
C ILE A 219 -18.06 4.82 -6.19
N MET A 220 -16.94 4.18 -5.83
CA MET A 220 -15.63 4.43 -6.45
C MET A 220 -15.63 4.13 -7.95
N LEU A 221 -16.19 2.99 -8.37
CA LEU A 221 -16.25 2.61 -9.78
C LEU A 221 -17.11 3.58 -10.59
N THR A 222 -18.27 3.97 -10.09
CA THR A 222 -19.12 4.99 -10.73
C THR A 222 -18.37 6.32 -10.88
N ALA A 223 -17.76 6.79 -9.78
CA ALA A 223 -16.96 8.02 -9.77
C ALA A 223 -15.80 8.01 -10.79
N LEU A 224 -15.06 6.90 -10.88
CA LEU A 224 -13.93 6.78 -11.80
C LEU A 224 -14.35 6.63 -13.27
N ASN A 225 -15.51 6.03 -13.52
CA ASN A 225 -16.02 5.82 -14.88
C ASN A 225 -16.69 7.06 -15.46
N GLU A 226 -17.35 7.89 -14.64
CA GLU A 226 -17.95 9.16 -15.08
C GLU A 226 -16.88 10.15 -15.59
N ASP A 227 -15.72 10.24 -14.93
CA ASP A 227 -14.55 11.06 -15.34
C ASP A 227 -13.94 10.60 -16.68
N SER A 228 -14.09 9.32 -17.05
CA SER A 228 -13.51 8.77 -18.29
C SER A 228 -14.32 9.10 -19.56
N THR A 229 -15.48 9.72 -19.41
CA THR A 229 -16.41 10.06 -20.50
C THR A 229 -16.40 11.53 -20.91
N GLN A 230 -15.60 12.38 -20.25
CA GLN A 230 -15.37 13.80 -20.58
C GLN A 230 -14.00 14.01 -21.21
#